data_AF-A0A142BW52-F1
#
_entry.id   AF-A0A142BW52-F1
#
_cell.length_a   1.000
_cell.length_b   1.000
_cell.length_c   1.000
_cell.angle_alpha   90.00
_cell.angle_beta   90.00
_cell.angle_gamma   90.00
#
_symmetry.space_group_name_H-M   'P 1'
#
loop_
_entity.id
_entity.type
_entity.pdbx_description
1 polymer ?
#
loop_
_entity_poly.entity_id
_entity_poly.type
_entity_poly.pdbx_seq_one_letter_code
_entity_poly.pdbx_strand_id
1 'polypeptide(L)'
;MILILNFAKDYLANQGGHITNARAGQSYHQYGLAADSAFYRNGKLVISEKDPWAMRGYQLYGKTAQEVGLVWGGSWKSIKDLGHVELRKR
;
A
#
# COMPACT_ATOMS: atom_id res chain seq x y z
N MET A 1 -5.69 -2.55 -15.33
CA MET A 1 -6.46 -3.42 -14.42
C MET A 1 -5.60 -3.69 -13.19
N ILE A 2 -5.71 -2.86 -12.16
CA ILE A 2 -4.94 -3.00 -10.91
C ILE A 2 -5.85 -3.78 -9.96
N LEU A 3 -5.70 -5.10 -9.98
CA LEU A 3 -6.40 -6.05 -9.12
C LEU A 3 -5.32 -6.65 -8.22
N ILE A 4 -5.02 -6.02 -7.10
CA ILE A 4 -4.13 -6.60 -6.08
C ILE A 4 -4.71 -6.26 -4.71
N LEU A 5 -5.58 -7.15 -4.22
CA LEU A 5 -6.04 -7.10 -2.84
C LEU A 5 -5.07 -7.81 -1.89
N ASN A 6 -4.18 -8.71 -2.36
CA ASN A 6 -3.31 -9.50 -1.46
C ASN A 6 -1.86 -9.74 -1.94
N PHE A 7 -1.55 -9.64 -3.24
CA PHE A 7 -0.25 -10.09 -3.78
C PHE A 7 0.97 -9.36 -3.20
N ALA A 8 0.93 -8.03 -3.03
CA ALA A 8 2.08 -7.29 -2.51
C ALA A 8 2.38 -7.61 -1.04
N LYS A 9 1.34 -7.79 -0.22
CA LYS A 9 1.47 -8.16 1.19
C LYS A 9 1.92 -9.60 1.35
N ASP A 10 1.34 -10.53 0.59
CA ASP A 10 1.71 -11.94 0.62
C ASP A 10 3.15 -12.14 0.13
N TYR A 11 3.57 -11.39 -0.90
CA TYR A 11 4.95 -11.40 -1.36
C TYR A 11 5.92 -10.99 -0.24
N LEU A 12 5.63 -9.91 0.47
CA LEU A 12 6.44 -9.43 1.60
C LEU A 12 6.41 -10.38 2.80
N ALA A 13 5.25 -10.96 3.13
CA ALA A 13 5.09 -11.93 4.21
C ALA A 13 5.99 -13.17 3.99
N ASN A 14 6.01 -13.65 2.75
CA ASN A 14 6.83 -14.80 2.34
C ASN A 14 8.34 -14.51 2.34
N GLN A 15 8.78 -13.24 2.42
CA GLN A 15 10.19 -12.87 2.54
C GLN A 15 10.69 -12.84 3.99
N GLY A 16 9.86 -13.20 4.98
CA GLY A 16 10.31 -13.48 6.35
C GLY A 16 10.55 -12.25 7.23
N GLY A 17 9.62 -11.31 7.26
CA GLY A 17 9.68 -10.11 8.11
C GLY A 17 8.38 -9.79 8.85
N HIS A 18 8.47 -9.02 9.93
CA HIS A 18 7.30 -8.48 10.61
C HIS A 18 6.69 -7.35 9.76
N ILE A 19 5.70 -7.69 8.94
CA ILE A 19 5.12 -6.81 7.91
C ILE A 19 3.93 -5.97 8.38
N THR A 20 3.41 -6.18 9.59
CA THR A 20 2.26 -5.42 10.11
C THR A 20 2.26 -5.34 11.63
N ASN A 21 1.81 -4.20 12.18
CA ASN A 21 1.53 -4.04 13.61
C ASN A 21 0.06 -4.31 13.98
N ALA A 22 -0.79 -4.57 12.99
CA ALA A 22 -2.22 -4.83 13.23
C ALA A 22 -2.45 -6.29 13.66
N ARG A 23 -3.23 -6.49 14.73
CA ARG A 23 -3.73 -7.81 15.12
C ARG A 23 -4.98 -8.17 14.30
N ALA A 24 -5.46 -9.41 14.47
CA ALA A 24 -6.72 -9.83 13.87
C ALA A 24 -7.88 -8.88 14.25
N GLY A 25 -8.63 -8.44 13.24
CA GLY A 25 -9.77 -7.53 13.35
C GLY A 25 -9.38 -6.04 13.31
N GLN A 26 -8.08 -5.71 13.33
CA GLN A 26 -7.59 -4.34 13.43
C GLN A 26 -7.17 -3.72 12.09
N SER A 27 -7.28 -4.46 10.98
CA SER A 27 -6.94 -3.95 9.64
C SER A 27 -8.15 -3.89 8.72
N TYR A 28 -8.28 -2.80 7.97
CA TYR A 28 -9.31 -2.61 6.93
C TYR A 28 -9.23 -3.66 5.82
N HIS A 29 -8.04 -4.24 5.60
CA HIS A 29 -7.83 -5.37 4.68
C HIS A 29 -8.72 -6.58 5.02
N GLN A 30 -8.97 -6.83 6.30
CA GLN A 30 -9.79 -7.97 6.75
C GLN A 30 -11.28 -7.79 6.43
N TYR A 31 -11.69 -6.57 6.11
CA TYR A 31 -13.06 -6.22 5.76
C TYR A 31 -13.20 -5.88 4.26
N GLY A 32 -12.16 -6.08 3.45
CA GLY A 32 -12.15 -5.71 2.03
C GLY A 32 -12.21 -4.20 1.77
N LEU A 33 -11.82 -3.39 2.77
CA LEU A 33 -11.90 -1.91 2.72
C LEU A 33 -10.53 -1.25 2.48
N ALA A 34 -9.49 -2.03 2.25
CA ALA A 34 -8.16 -1.51 1.95
C ALA A 34 -7.48 -2.32 0.85
N ALA A 35 -6.50 -1.70 0.19
CA ALA A 35 -5.68 -2.31 -0.84
C ALA A 35 -4.24 -1.80 -0.73
N ASP A 36 -3.30 -2.68 -1.06
CA ASP A 36 -1.88 -2.35 -1.09
C ASP A 36 -1.33 -2.54 -2.52
N SER A 37 -0.62 -1.54 -3.03
CA SER A 37 -0.01 -1.55 -4.36
C SER A 37 1.51 -1.41 -4.30
N ALA A 38 2.19 -2.03 -5.26
CA ALA A 38 3.63 -1.93 -5.45
C ALA A 38 3.96 -1.80 -6.95
N PHE A 39 5.10 -1.20 -7.25
CA PHE A 39 5.53 -1.03 -8.64
C PHE A 39 6.34 -2.23 -9.12
N TYR A 40 6.12 -2.64 -10.36
CA TYR A 40 6.90 -3.70 -11.02
C TYR A 40 7.69 -3.08 -12.16
N ARG A 41 8.99 -3.32 -12.19
CA ARG A 41 9.90 -2.79 -13.21
C ARG A 41 10.99 -3.81 -13.51
N ASN A 42 11.28 -4.02 -14.79
CA ASN A 42 12.38 -4.90 -15.25
C ASN A 42 12.35 -6.30 -14.61
N GLY A 43 11.16 -6.90 -14.53
CA GLY A 43 11.01 -8.25 -13.98
C GLY A 43 11.03 -8.33 -12.44
N LYS A 44 11.09 -7.19 -11.74
CA LYS A 44 11.19 -7.15 -10.27
C LYS A 44 10.18 -6.21 -9.64
N LEU A 45 9.69 -6.60 -8.47
CA LEU A 45 8.97 -5.68 -7.58
C LEU A 45 9.95 -4.65 -7.03
N VAL A 46 9.56 -3.38 -7.10
CA VAL A 46 10.29 -2.23 -6.57
C VAL A 46 9.47 -1.66 -5.43
N ILE A 47 9.84 -2.06 -4.20
CA ILE A 47 9.19 -1.65 -2.95
C ILE A 47 10.25 -0.90 -2.14
N SER A 48 10.56 0.32 -2.55
CA SER A 48 11.54 1.15 -1.84
C SER A 48 11.24 2.63 -2.03
N GLU A 49 11.00 3.33 -0.94
CA GLU A 49 10.88 4.79 -0.91
C GLU A 49 12.20 5.52 -1.22
N LYS A 50 13.33 4.79 -1.16
CA LYS A 50 14.65 5.32 -1.50
C LYS A 50 14.92 5.35 -3.00
N ASP A 51 14.16 4.58 -3.79
CA ASP A 51 14.21 4.65 -5.25
C ASP A 51 13.35 5.85 -5.71
N PRO A 52 13.96 6.89 -6.33
CA PRO A 52 13.22 8.09 -6.72
C PRO A 52 12.09 7.82 -7.73
N TRP A 53 12.27 6.82 -8.60
CA TRP A 53 11.25 6.43 -9.57
C TRP A 53 10.06 5.77 -8.88
N ALA A 54 10.31 4.84 -7.94
CA ALA A 54 9.25 4.20 -7.18
C ALA A 54 8.53 5.20 -6.26
N MET A 55 9.27 6.09 -5.59
CA MET A 55 8.70 7.17 -4.77
C MET A 55 7.79 8.07 -5.60
N ARG A 56 8.20 8.46 -6.82
CA ARG A 56 7.34 9.23 -7.72
C ARG A 56 6.06 8.49 -8.07
N GLY A 57 6.16 7.17 -8.31
CA GLY A 57 5.00 6.31 -8.48
C GLY A 57 4.04 6.38 -7.30
N TYR A 58 4.55 6.21 -6.08
CA TYR A 58 3.73 6.25 -4.86
C TYR A 58 3.05 7.59 -4.63
N GLN A 59 3.72 8.70 -4.94
CA GLN A 59 3.10 10.05 -4.88
C GLN A 59 1.93 10.19 -5.85
N LEU A 60 2.07 9.70 -7.08
CA LEU A 60 1.00 9.74 -8.08
C LEU A 60 -0.16 8.82 -7.69
N TYR A 61 0.16 7.59 -7.26
CA TYR A 61 -0.81 6.64 -6.73
C TYR A 61 -1.63 7.25 -5.58
N GLY A 62 -0.95 7.84 -4.59
CA GLY A 62 -1.58 8.49 -3.46
C GLY A 62 -2.49 9.66 -3.86
N LYS A 63 -2.00 10.52 -4.76
CA LYS A 63 -2.78 11.63 -5.30
C LYS A 63 -4.07 11.13 -5.97
N THR A 64 -3.97 10.14 -6.86
CA THR A 64 -5.13 9.58 -7.55
C THR A 64 -6.11 8.89 -6.58
N ALA A 65 -5.60 8.16 -5.58
CA ALA A 65 -6.44 7.55 -4.56
C ALA A 65 -7.25 8.61 -3.78
N GLN A 66 -6.62 9.73 -3.43
CA GLN A 66 -7.26 10.83 -2.74
C GLN A 66 -8.30 11.55 -3.61
N GLU A 67 -8.03 11.72 -4.91
CA GLU A 67 -8.97 12.31 -5.88
C GLU A 67 -10.29 11.52 -5.96
N VAL A 68 -10.26 10.20 -5.75
CA VAL A 68 -11.45 9.34 -5.73
C VAL A 68 -12.01 9.08 -4.34
N GLY A 69 -11.53 9.80 -3.32
CA GLY A 69 -12.08 9.77 -1.96
C GLY A 69 -11.52 8.70 -1.02
N LEU A 70 -10.42 8.03 -1.40
CA LEU A 70 -9.71 7.10 -0.51
C LEU A 70 -8.75 7.84 0.42
N VAL A 71 -8.43 7.23 1.55
CA VAL A 71 -7.33 7.65 2.43
C VAL A 71 -6.07 6.93 1.97
N TRP A 72 -4.98 7.68 1.79
CA TRP A 72 -3.68 7.13 1.40
C TRP A 72 -2.72 7.09 2.59
N GLY A 73 -2.08 5.94 2.82
CA GLY A 73 -1.17 5.70 3.94
C GLY A 73 0.09 6.56 3.92
N GLY A 74 0.51 7.05 2.74
CA GLY A 74 1.63 7.99 2.64
C GLY A 74 1.35 9.38 3.21
N SER A 75 0.07 9.72 3.44
CA SER A 75 -0.34 10.97 4.10
C SER A 75 -0.47 10.85 5.62
N TRP A 76 -0.23 9.67 6.21
CA TRP A 76 -0.28 9.52 7.66
C TRP A 76 0.85 10.29 8.35
N LYS A 77 0.56 10.81 9.55
CA LYS A 77 1.51 11.60 10.35
C LYS A 77 2.65 10.77 10.93
N SER A 78 2.40 9.48 11.18
CA SER A 78 3.38 8.51 11.68
C SER A 78 3.15 7.17 10.99
N ILE A 79 4.21 6.35 10.91
CA ILE A 79 4.18 4.99 10.32
C ILE A 79 3.61 5.02 8.90
N LYS A 80 4.24 5.78 8.00
CA LYS A 80 3.77 5.92 6.61
C LYS A 80 3.79 4.57 5.91
N ASP A 81 2.72 4.27 5.19
CA ASP A 81 2.61 3.12 4.31
C ASP A 81 2.26 3.61 2.90
N LEU A 82 3.27 3.73 2.05
CA LEU A 82 3.13 4.34 0.73
C LEU A 82 2.30 3.50 -0.24
N GLY A 83 2.28 2.17 -0.05
CA GLY A 83 1.50 1.25 -0.88
C GLY A 83 0.03 1.20 -0.49
N HIS A 84 -0.32 1.68 0.70
CA HIS A 84 -1.62 1.47 1.29
C HIS A 84 -2.66 2.53 0.94
N VAL A 85 -3.87 2.08 0.60
CA VAL A 85 -5.08 2.92 0.58
C VAL A 85 -6.23 2.24 1.32
N GLU A 86 -7.09 3.03 1.95
CA GLU A 86 -8.28 2.54 2.65
C GLU A 86 -9.52 3.40 2.35
N LEU A 87 -10.67 2.74 2.24
CA LEU A 87 -11.98 3.38 2.25
C LEU A 87 -12.37 3.63 3.71
N ARG A 88 -12.24 4.89 4.12
CA ARG A 88 -12.61 5.32 5.47
C ARG A 88 -13.96 6.02 5.42
N LYS A 89 -14.96 5.50 6.14
CA LYS A 89 -16.23 6.21 6.32
C LYS A 89 -15.94 7.49 7.12
N ARG A 90 -16.39 8.63 6.59
CA ARG A 90 -16.44 9.89 7.35
C ARG A 90 -17.49 9.81 8.44
#